data_AF-A0A956MZ32-F1
#
_entry.id   AF-A0A956MZ32-F1
#
_cell.length_a   1.000
_cell.length_b   1.000
_cell.length_c   1.000
_cell.angle_alpha   90.00
_cell.angle_beta   90.00
_cell.angle_gamma   90.00
#
_symmetry.space_group_name_H-M   'P 1'
#
loop_
_entity.id
_entity.type
_entity.pdbx_description
1 polymer ?
#
loop_
_entity_poly.entity_id
_entity_poly.type
_entity_poly.pdbx_seq_one_letter_code
_entity_poly.pdbx_strand_id
1 'polypeptide(L)'
;DPSVKVGAKGIIEYAKEFGLDDYTGLNEEIDERKGSVPNMAAKLETTKTLLRDYLTKEMANDFTDISKSKNPKEYENRIEEIVSWADETKTVGRVEAMERLTKMKVKEDRVETLADSIVFSYLNFAKWSTADTFNISIGQGENQYTPAQMARYVAAIGNGGNLVELSVVDRVISNDYNNVDIDENKVEKIDFNNPEKLKDLIEGMKRVSTQGSGKGIFGPNYPISVASKTGTAEKSGKIPTENEVEYLKSHMSSYGVSLDEAVKLAEKMKKAREKELTEERINEIKEELKRKDLKEEERKSLEEELKDGVNVKLEDTDKVNASYLRKAIKELNPKITDEKIDSYKESYKSFAWAVAVAPADDPEIAVVAMIPQGESSSNAMLLIREVLGSYFDLDNNKGEKNNKNDENTGTIEKENINFVSQMKK
;
A
#
# COMPACT_ATOMS: atom_id res chain seq x y z
N ASP A 1 -2.41 -17.94 -26.25
CA ASP A 1 -3.62 -18.38 -26.94
C ASP A 1 -4.80 -17.61 -26.33
N PRO A 2 -5.56 -16.84 -27.12
CA PRO A 2 -6.67 -16.01 -26.62
C PRO A 2 -7.84 -16.82 -26.02
N SER A 3 -7.85 -18.16 -26.15
CA SER A 3 -8.81 -19.04 -25.49
C SER A 3 -8.41 -19.44 -24.06
N VAL A 4 -7.16 -19.16 -23.65
CA VAL A 4 -6.66 -19.47 -22.30
C VAL A 4 -7.32 -18.53 -21.30
N LYS A 5 -8.15 -19.09 -20.43
CA LYS A 5 -8.72 -18.39 -19.29
C LYS A 5 -7.73 -18.45 -18.12
N VAL A 6 -7.05 -17.34 -17.87
CA VAL A 6 -6.22 -17.20 -16.67
C VAL A 6 -7.12 -16.79 -15.51
N GLY A 7 -7.29 -17.69 -14.54
CA GLY A 7 -7.98 -17.39 -13.28
C GLY A 7 -7.08 -16.60 -12.33
N ALA A 8 -7.63 -16.15 -11.19
CA ALA A 8 -6.88 -15.38 -10.21
C ALA A 8 -5.58 -16.05 -9.74
N LYS A 9 -5.58 -17.38 -9.57
CA LYS A 9 -4.37 -18.13 -9.20
C LYS A 9 -3.24 -17.94 -10.20
N GLY A 10 -3.54 -18.07 -11.50
CA GLY A 10 -2.53 -17.89 -12.55
C GLY A 10 -2.01 -16.45 -12.58
N ILE A 11 -2.87 -15.44 -12.43
CA ILE A 11 -2.43 -14.03 -12.35
C ILE A 11 -1.46 -13.83 -11.19
N ILE A 12 -1.78 -14.37 -10.01
CA ILE A 12 -0.95 -14.27 -8.80
C ILE A 12 0.36 -15.02 -9.01
N GLU A 13 0.33 -16.26 -9.53
CA GLU A 13 1.53 -17.07 -9.78
C GLU A 13 2.51 -16.36 -10.71
N TYR A 14 2.04 -15.82 -11.85
CA TYR A 14 2.91 -15.05 -12.74
C TYR A 14 3.45 -13.79 -12.06
N ALA A 15 2.65 -13.07 -11.28
CA ALA A 15 3.14 -11.90 -10.54
C ALA A 15 4.31 -12.27 -9.61
N LYS A 16 4.27 -13.44 -8.97
CA LYS A 16 5.36 -13.96 -8.13
C LYS A 16 6.58 -14.40 -8.94
N GLU A 17 6.40 -15.05 -10.09
CA GLU A 17 7.50 -15.40 -10.99
C GLU A 17 8.27 -14.15 -11.46
N PHE A 18 7.58 -13.02 -11.56
CA PHE A 18 8.18 -11.72 -11.84
C PHE A 18 8.78 -11.00 -10.60
N GLY A 19 8.75 -11.64 -9.41
CA GLY A 19 9.31 -11.12 -8.17
C GLY A 19 8.49 -10.00 -7.50
N LEU A 20 7.20 -9.87 -7.82
CA LEU A 20 6.38 -8.75 -7.30
C LEU A 20 5.96 -8.91 -5.82
N ASP A 21 6.20 -10.07 -5.20
CA ASP A 21 6.02 -10.32 -3.75
C ASP A 21 7.33 -10.53 -2.99
N ASP A 22 8.47 -10.27 -3.63
CA ASP A 22 9.80 -10.44 -3.04
C ASP A 22 10.68 -9.19 -3.18
N TYR A 23 11.82 -9.21 -2.50
CA TYR A 23 12.84 -8.19 -2.63
C TYR A 23 13.48 -8.18 -4.02
N THR A 24 14.02 -7.04 -4.41
CA THR A 24 14.62 -6.88 -5.75
C THR A 24 16.11 -7.18 -5.79
N GLY A 25 16.76 -7.34 -4.63
CA GLY A 25 18.21 -7.40 -4.46
C GLY A 25 18.74 -6.16 -3.70
N LEU A 26 18.06 -5.02 -3.85
CA LEU A 26 18.46 -3.76 -3.19
C LEU A 26 18.48 -3.85 -1.67
N ASN A 27 17.71 -4.76 -1.07
CA ASN A 27 17.70 -5.00 0.37
C ASN A 27 19.06 -5.39 0.97
N GLU A 28 20.03 -5.82 0.14
CA GLU A 28 21.40 -6.12 0.60
C GLU A 28 22.26 -4.86 0.73
N GLU A 29 21.87 -3.75 0.08
CA GLU A 29 22.66 -2.53 -0.03
C GLU A 29 21.99 -1.31 0.63
N ILE A 30 20.66 -1.23 0.52
CA ILE A 30 19.83 -0.13 1.01
C ILE A 30 18.54 -0.66 1.65
N ASP A 31 17.84 0.20 2.40
CA ASP A 31 16.54 -0.17 2.97
C ASP A 31 15.51 -0.37 1.86
N GLU A 32 14.98 -1.59 1.77
CA GLU A 32 13.94 -1.96 0.82
C GLU A 32 12.76 -2.58 1.56
N ARG A 33 11.55 -2.31 1.07
CA ARG A 33 10.36 -3.07 1.42
C ARG A 33 9.90 -3.86 0.22
N LYS A 34 9.57 -5.13 0.42
CA LYS A 34 8.91 -5.92 -0.61
C LYS A 34 7.45 -5.52 -0.75
N GLY A 35 6.96 -5.58 -1.99
CA GLY A 35 5.54 -5.50 -2.30
C GLY A 35 4.77 -6.74 -1.87
N SER A 36 3.50 -6.79 -2.26
CA SER A 36 2.63 -7.94 -2.02
C SER A 36 1.70 -8.18 -3.20
N VAL A 37 1.49 -9.45 -3.49
CA VAL A 37 0.41 -9.90 -4.37
C VAL A 37 -0.84 -10.25 -3.56
N PRO A 38 -2.04 -10.20 -4.17
CA PRO A 38 -3.29 -10.54 -3.51
C PRO A 38 -3.28 -11.92 -2.87
N ASN A 39 -3.87 -12.03 -1.68
CA ASN A 39 -3.88 -13.27 -0.91
C ASN A 39 -5.31 -13.64 -0.50
N MET A 40 -5.85 -14.67 -1.15
CA MET A 40 -7.23 -15.15 -0.92
C MET A 40 -7.48 -15.54 0.53
N ALA A 41 -6.50 -16.14 1.21
CA ALA A 41 -6.63 -16.52 2.62
C ALA A 41 -6.58 -15.29 3.54
N ALA A 42 -5.72 -14.31 3.23
CA ALA A 42 -5.68 -13.05 3.98
C ALA A 42 -6.99 -12.26 3.84
N LYS A 43 -7.61 -12.26 2.65
CA LYS A 43 -8.93 -11.65 2.43
C LYS A 43 -10.00 -12.28 3.32
N LEU A 44 -10.02 -13.62 3.41
CA LEU A 44 -10.95 -14.36 4.27
C LEU A 44 -10.75 -13.99 5.74
N GLU A 45 -9.52 -14.05 6.25
CA GLU A 45 -9.22 -13.74 7.65
C GLU A 45 -9.47 -12.28 8.02
N THR A 46 -9.17 -11.36 7.10
CA THR A 46 -9.51 -9.93 7.26
C THR A 46 -11.01 -9.75 7.36
N THR A 47 -11.78 -10.40 6.48
CA THR A 47 -13.24 -10.30 6.49
C THR A 47 -13.84 -10.92 7.76
N LYS A 48 -13.28 -12.04 8.25
CA LYS A 48 -13.66 -12.65 9.53
C LYS A 48 -13.42 -11.71 10.70
N THR A 49 -12.30 -10.99 10.68
CA THR A 49 -11.96 -9.99 11.70
C THR A 49 -12.96 -8.83 11.70
N LEU A 50 -13.27 -8.27 10.53
CA LEU A 50 -14.25 -7.20 10.38
C LEU A 50 -15.66 -7.65 10.81
N LEU A 51 -16.07 -8.87 10.42
CA LEU A 51 -17.33 -9.45 10.83
C LEU A 51 -17.39 -9.61 12.36
N ARG A 52 -16.34 -10.14 12.97
CA ARG A 52 -16.23 -10.29 14.43
C ARG A 52 -16.38 -8.96 15.14
N ASP A 53 -15.69 -7.92 14.68
CA ASP A 53 -15.75 -6.58 15.28
C ASP A 53 -17.15 -5.99 15.16
N TYR A 54 -17.78 -6.11 14.00
CA TYR A 54 -19.16 -5.69 13.75
C TYR A 54 -20.14 -6.39 14.70
N LEU A 55 -20.11 -7.72 14.77
CA LEU A 55 -21.02 -8.50 15.62
C LEU A 55 -20.78 -8.20 17.10
N THR A 56 -19.52 -8.06 17.51
CA THR A 56 -19.14 -7.74 18.89
C THR A 56 -19.64 -6.37 19.35
N LYS A 57 -19.76 -5.43 18.40
CA LYS A 57 -20.29 -4.09 18.63
C LYS A 57 -21.82 -4.07 18.63
N GLU A 58 -22.44 -4.65 17.60
CA GLU A 58 -23.88 -4.55 17.38
C GLU A 58 -24.69 -5.51 18.25
N MET A 59 -24.17 -6.72 18.51
CA MET A 59 -24.96 -7.79 19.13
C MET A 59 -24.80 -7.90 20.64
N ALA A 60 -24.20 -6.92 21.33
CA ALA A 60 -23.84 -7.02 22.75
C ALA A 60 -25.01 -7.44 23.67
N ASN A 61 -26.24 -7.11 23.27
CA ASN A 61 -27.49 -7.48 23.96
C ASN A 61 -28.55 -8.08 23.01
N ASP A 62 -28.16 -8.64 21.88
CA ASP A 62 -29.11 -9.09 20.84
C ASP A 62 -29.51 -10.57 20.98
N PHE A 63 -28.90 -11.31 21.91
CA PHE A 63 -29.38 -12.63 22.31
C PHE A 63 -30.45 -12.51 23.39
N THR A 64 -31.44 -13.41 23.35
CA THR A 64 -32.54 -13.42 24.32
C THR A 64 -32.17 -14.07 25.66
N ASP A 65 -31.15 -14.93 25.69
CA ASP A 65 -30.76 -15.73 26.86
C ASP A 65 -29.40 -15.36 27.48
N ILE A 66 -28.57 -14.56 26.79
CA ILE A 66 -27.25 -14.13 27.27
C ILE A 66 -26.99 -12.65 26.96
N SER A 67 -25.99 -12.06 27.62
CA SER A 67 -25.43 -10.75 27.24
C SER A 67 -23.91 -10.75 27.37
N LYS A 68 -23.24 -9.85 26.63
CA LYS A 68 -21.77 -9.70 26.68
C LYS A 68 -21.25 -9.44 28.10
N SER A 69 -22.00 -8.66 28.89
CA SER A 69 -21.62 -8.30 30.27
C SER A 69 -21.80 -9.44 31.27
N LYS A 70 -22.82 -10.28 31.10
CA LYS A 70 -23.15 -11.36 32.06
C LYS A 70 -22.52 -12.70 31.69
N ASN A 71 -22.31 -12.96 30.40
CA ASN A 71 -21.88 -14.24 29.88
C ASN A 71 -20.79 -14.05 28.79
N PRO A 72 -19.64 -13.43 29.11
CA PRO A 72 -18.67 -12.99 28.11
C PRO A 72 -18.14 -14.15 27.24
N LYS A 73 -17.80 -15.29 27.84
CA LYS A 73 -17.24 -16.44 27.13
C LYS A 73 -18.25 -17.13 26.21
N GLU A 74 -19.48 -17.31 26.68
CA GLU A 74 -20.55 -17.91 25.86
C GLU A 74 -20.98 -16.96 24.74
N TYR A 75 -21.01 -15.66 25.01
CA TYR A 75 -21.23 -14.63 24.00
C TYR A 75 -20.16 -14.71 22.91
N GLU A 76 -18.88 -14.72 23.28
CA GLU A 76 -17.75 -14.85 22.35
C GLU A 76 -17.85 -16.11 21.50
N ASN A 77 -18.15 -17.27 22.10
CA ASN A 77 -18.34 -18.52 21.35
C ASN A 77 -19.42 -18.41 20.27
N ARG A 78 -20.56 -17.76 20.56
CA ARG A 78 -21.63 -17.56 19.56
C ARG A 78 -21.24 -16.60 18.46
N ILE A 79 -20.46 -15.57 18.78
CA ILE A 79 -19.91 -14.66 17.77
C ILE A 79 -18.96 -15.42 16.85
N GLU A 80 -18.05 -16.23 17.41
CA GLU A 80 -17.14 -17.08 16.63
C GLU A 80 -17.88 -18.10 15.76
N GLU A 81 -18.98 -18.67 16.26
CA GLU A 81 -19.82 -19.56 15.46
C GLU A 81 -20.38 -18.85 14.22
N ILE A 82 -20.90 -17.63 14.35
CA ILE A 82 -21.37 -16.84 13.20
C ILE A 82 -20.21 -16.49 12.27
N VAL A 83 -19.06 -16.09 12.82
CA VAL A 83 -17.86 -15.74 12.03
C VAL A 83 -17.37 -16.94 11.22
N SER A 84 -17.45 -18.14 11.78
CA SER A 84 -17.03 -19.39 11.11
C SER A 84 -17.84 -19.72 9.86
N TRP A 85 -19.03 -19.13 9.67
CA TRP A 85 -19.81 -19.28 8.44
C TRP A 85 -19.05 -18.78 7.20
N ALA A 86 -18.07 -17.88 7.39
CA ALA A 86 -17.20 -17.41 6.31
C ALA A 86 -16.28 -18.53 5.77
N ASP A 87 -15.97 -19.55 6.59
CA ASP A 87 -15.13 -20.68 6.21
C ASP A 87 -15.89 -21.71 5.34
N GLU A 88 -17.22 -21.69 5.35
CA GLU A 88 -18.05 -22.67 4.64
C GLU A 88 -17.85 -22.63 3.13
N THR A 89 -17.82 -23.79 2.49
CA THR A 89 -17.56 -23.91 1.04
C THR A 89 -18.60 -23.18 0.20
N LYS A 90 -19.87 -23.27 0.59
CA LYS A 90 -20.98 -22.52 0.02
C LYS A 90 -21.31 -21.35 0.95
N THR A 91 -21.37 -20.15 0.38
CA THR A 91 -21.80 -18.98 1.14
C THR A 91 -23.22 -19.19 1.68
N VAL A 92 -23.38 -19.01 2.99
CA VAL A 92 -24.68 -19.06 3.66
C VAL A 92 -25.60 -18.01 3.05
N GLY A 93 -26.77 -18.43 2.59
CA GLY A 93 -27.78 -17.54 2.01
C GLY A 93 -28.52 -16.75 3.09
N ARG A 94 -29.15 -15.63 2.72
CA ARG A 94 -29.92 -14.79 3.65
C ARG A 94 -30.94 -15.57 4.49
N VAL A 95 -31.77 -16.39 3.84
CA VAL A 95 -32.82 -17.19 4.52
C VAL A 95 -32.19 -18.17 5.51
N GLU A 96 -31.12 -18.83 5.10
CA GLU A 96 -30.40 -19.78 5.94
C GLU A 96 -29.74 -19.08 7.14
N ALA A 97 -29.15 -17.89 6.93
CA ALA A 97 -28.60 -17.08 8.02
C ALA A 97 -29.69 -16.69 9.03
N MET A 98 -30.88 -16.27 8.57
CA MET A 98 -32.02 -15.95 9.46
C MET A 98 -32.44 -17.16 10.30
N GLU A 99 -32.53 -18.35 9.69
CA GLU A 99 -32.86 -19.58 10.41
C GLU A 99 -31.81 -19.93 11.46
N ARG A 100 -30.52 -19.82 11.12
CA ARG A 100 -29.41 -20.08 12.05
C ARG A 100 -29.41 -19.10 13.22
N LEU A 101 -29.53 -17.79 12.95
CA LEU A 101 -29.59 -16.75 13.99
C LEU A 101 -30.79 -16.97 14.94
N THR A 102 -31.96 -17.35 14.40
CA THR A 102 -33.14 -17.68 15.20
C THR A 102 -32.89 -18.88 16.12
N LYS A 103 -32.25 -19.94 15.61
CA LYS A 103 -31.84 -21.11 16.42
C LYS A 103 -30.82 -20.75 17.51
N MET A 104 -29.96 -19.76 17.25
CA MET A 104 -29.01 -19.19 18.21
C MET A 104 -29.64 -18.21 19.19
N LYS A 105 -30.98 -18.08 19.19
CA LYS A 105 -31.77 -17.25 20.11
C LYS A 105 -31.50 -15.74 20.00
N VAL A 106 -31.14 -15.28 18.81
CA VAL A 106 -31.13 -13.84 18.48
C VAL A 106 -32.55 -13.29 18.53
N LYS A 107 -32.73 -12.07 19.04
CA LYS A 107 -34.03 -11.39 19.12
C LYS A 107 -34.67 -11.24 17.73
N GLU A 108 -35.96 -11.52 17.64
CA GLU A 108 -36.72 -11.59 16.38
C GLU A 108 -36.63 -10.29 15.56
N ASP A 109 -36.68 -9.13 16.23
CA ASP A 109 -36.56 -7.81 15.61
C ASP A 109 -35.17 -7.48 15.05
N ARG A 110 -34.15 -8.28 15.40
CA ARG A 110 -32.76 -8.11 14.97
C ARG A 110 -32.35 -9.09 13.86
N VAL A 111 -32.98 -10.25 13.79
CA VAL A 111 -32.62 -11.36 12.89
C VAL A 111 -32.47 -10.90 11.45
N GLU A 112 -33.45 -10.16 10.93
CA GLU A 112 -33.44 -9.72 9.53
C GLU A 112 -32.27 -8.78 9.23
N THR A 113 -32.09 -7.74 10.05
CA THR A 113 -31.03 -6.74 9.88
C THR A 113 -29.62 -7.32 10.03
N LEU A 114 -29.45 -8.29 10.93
CA LEU A 114 -28.18 -8.98 11.14
C LEU A 114 -27.89 -9.94 10.00
N ALA A 115 -28.88 -10.72 9.55
CA ALA A 115 -28.71 -11.61 8.40
C ALA A 115 -28.31 -10.85 7.14
N ASP A 116 -28.93 -9.69 6.89
CA ASP A 116 -28.57 -8.82 5.76
C ASP A 116 -27.12 -8.35 5.85
N SER A 117 -26.71 -7.83 7.01
CA SER A 117 -25.35 -7.34 7.21
C SER A 117 -24.33 -8.48 7.12
N ILE A 118 -24.55 -9.59 7.82
CA ILE A 118 -23.67 -10.78 7.81
C ILE A 118 -23.48 -11.26 6.37
N VAL A 119 -24.56 -11.51 5.63
CA VAL A 119 -24.47 -12.14 4.31
C VAL A 119 -23.94 -11.16 3.26
N PHE A 120 -24.55 -9.98 3.13
CA PHE A 120 -24.27 -9.09 2.01
C PHE A 120 -23.03 -8.22 2.22
N SER A 121 -22.70 -7.86 3.46
CA SER A 121 -21.52 -7.04 3.74
C SER A 121 -20.27 -7.86 4.05
N TYR A 122 -20.41 -9.08 4.59
CA TYR A 122 -19.25 -9.88 5.02
C TYR A 122 -19.12 -11.21 4.27
N LEU A 123 -20.06 -12.15 4.37
CA LEU A 123 -19.88 -13.50 3.84
C LEU A 123 -19.69 -13.53 2.32
N ASN A 124 -20.46 -12.73 1.58
CA ASN A 124 -20.29 -12.60 0.13
C ASN A 124 -18.92 -12.00 -0.24
N PHE A 125 -18.42 -11.08 0.59
CA PHE A 125 -17.13 -10.43 0.37
C PHE A 125 -15.95 -11.34 0.75
N ALA A 126 -16.11 -12.20 1.76
CA ALA A 126 -15.08 -13.12 2.23
C ALA A 126 -14.63 -14.13 1.16
N LYS A 127 -15.53 -14.46 0.21
CA LYS A 127 -15.20 -15.35 -0.91
C LYS A 127 -14.52 -14.58 -2.03
N TRP A 128 -13.58 -15.25 -2.68
CA TRP A 128 -12.95 -14.73 -3.89
C TRP A 128 -13.96 -14.72 -5.04
N SER A 129 -14.23 -13.54 -5.57
CA SER A 129 -15.22 -13.31 -6.60
C SER A 129 -14.58 -13.11 -7.98
N THR A 130 -15.42 -13.19 -9.00
CA THR A 130 -15.03 -12.80 -10.36
C THR A 130 -14.61 -11.32 -10.42
N ALA A 131 -15.26 -10.45 -9.63
CA ALA A 131 -14.90 -9.03 -9.54
C ALA A 131 -13.50 -8.82 -8.96
N ASP A 132 -13.12 -9.59 -7.93
CA ASP A 132 -11.75 -9.56 -7.39
C ASP A 132 -10.72 -9.94 -8.46
N THR A 133 -11.03 -10.99 -9.24
CA THR A 133 -10.18 -11.44 -10.35
C THR A 133 -9.99 -10.34 -11.41
N PHE A 134 -11.05 -9.60 -11.74
CA PHE A 134 -10.97 -8.46 -12.65
C PHE A 134 -10.18 -7.29 -12.07
N ASN A 135 -10.33 -7.00 -10.77
CA ASN A 135 -9.57 -5.93 -10.12
C ASN A 135 -8.07 -6.23 -10.14
N ILE A 136 -7.69 -7.46 -9.78
CA ILE A 136 -6.27 -7.81 -9.72
C ILE A 136 -5.63 -7.89 -11.11
N SER A 137 -6.39 -8.24 -12.16
CA SER A 137 -5.87 -8.37 -13.52
C SER A 137 -5.48 -7.03 -14.15
N ILE A 138 -6.02 -5.92 -13.65
CA ILE A 138 -5.67 -4.56 -14.06
C ILE A 138 -4.71 -3.87 -13.08
N GLY A 139 -4.15 -4.60 -12.11
CA GLY A 139 -3.22 -4.07 -11.12
C GLY A 139 -3.88 -3.30 -9.96
N GLN A 140 -5.20 -3.42 -9.78
CA GLN A 140 -5.95 -2.82 -8.65
C GLN A 140 -6.19 -3.85 -7.53
N GLY A 141 -6.95 -3.46 -6.50
CA GLY A 141 -7.27 -4.34 -5.37
C GLY A 141 -6.12 -4.42 -4.37
N GLU A 142 -5.72 -5.63 -4.02
CA GLU A 142 -4.67 -5.87 -3.02
C GLU A 142 -3.24 -5.89 -3.60
N ASN A 143 -3.08 -5.62 -4.89
CA ASN A 143 -1.76 -5.48 -5.51
C ASN A 143 -1.02 -4.27 -4.89
N GLN A 144 0.19 -4.49 -4.38
CA GLN A 144 1.04 -3.43 -3.85
C GLN A 144 2.46 -3.64 -4.32
N TYR A 145 2.94 -2.80 -5.25
CA TYR A 145 4.27 -2.96 -5.86
C TYR A 145 5.11 -1.72 -5.64
N THR A 146 6.40 -1.90 -5.39
CA THR A 146 7.35 -0.79 -5.29
C THR A 146 7.82 -0.33 -6.67
N PRO A 147 8.29 0.92 -6.82
CA PRO A 147 8.92 1.37 -8.06
C PRO A 147 10.10 0.49 -8.49
N ALA A 148 10.89 -0.01 -7.54
CA ALA A 148 12.01 -0.93 -7.81
C ALA A 148 11.52 -2.26 -8.40
N GLN A 149 10.49 -2.87 -7.79
CA GLN A 149 9.88 -4.09 -8.33
C GLN A 149 9.32 -3.87 -9.74
N MET A 150 8.68 -2.72 -9.99
CA MET A 150 8.17 -2.38 -11.33
C MET A 150 9.29 -2.16 -12.35
N ALA A 151 10.43 -1.61 -11.93
CA ALA A 151 11.61 -1.41 -12.78
C ALA A 151 12.22 -2.76 -13.17
N ARG A 152 12.42 -3.65 -12.18
CA ARG A 152 12.88 -5.03 -12.40
C ARG A 152 11.92 -5.82 -13.30
N TYR A 153 10.62 -5.69 -13.07
CA TYR A 153 9.56 -6.32 -13.87
C TYR A 153 9.62 -5.90 -15.35
N VAL A 154 9.66 -4.58 -15.61
CA VAL A 154 9.65 -4.10 -17.01
C VAL A 154 10.98 -4.35 -17.71
N ALA A 155 12.11 -4.31 -16.97
CA ALA A 155 13.41 -4.73 -17.47
C ALA A 155 13.41 -6.20 -17.87
N ALA A 156 12.82 -7.09 -17.05
CA ALA A 156 12.68 -8.51 -17.38
C ALA A 156 11.86 -8.74 -18.66
N ILE A 157 10.83 -7.93 -18.93
CA ILE A 157 10.11 -7.99 -20.21
C ILE A 157 11.02 -7.57 -21.38
N GLY A 158 11.78 -6.48 -21.21
CA GLY A 158 12.67 -5.94 -22.25
C GLY A 158 13.88 -6.84 -22.57
N ASN A 159 14.43 -7.52 -21.58
CA ASN A 159 15.63 -8.35 -21.72
C ASN A 159 15.34 -9.83 -22.02
N GLY A 160 14.10 -10.15 -22.38
CA GLY A 160 13.70 -11.50 -22.80
C GLY A 160 13.40 -12.47 -21.65
N GLY A 161 13.14 -11.99 -20.43
CA GLY A 161 12.69 -12.79 -19.30
C GLY A 161 13.73 -13.06 -18.22
N ASN A 162 14.82 -12.29 -18.20
CA ASN A 162 15.87 -12.42 -17.20
C ASN A 162 15.56 -11.48 -16.04
N LEU A 163 15.21 -12.06 -14.90
CA LEU A 163 14.95 -11.34 -13.66
C LEU A 163 16.28 -11.10 -12.94
N VAL A 164 16.93 -9.99 -13.29
CA VAL A 164 18.22 -9.57 -12.72
C VAL A 164 17.99 -8.92 -11.36
N GLU A 165 18.77 -9.26 -10.33
CA GLU A 165 18.79 -8.54 -9.06
C GLU A 165 19.25 -7.10 -9.27
N LEU A 166 18.60 -6.16 -8.58
CA LEU A 166 18.91 -4.74 -8.69
C LEU A 166 20.03 -4.39 -7.71
N SER A 167 20.97 -3.58 -8.18
CA SER A 167 22.13 -3.08 -7.42
C SER A 167 22.36 -1.60 -7.70
N VAL A 168 22.82 -0.86 -6.70
CA VAL A 168 23.37 0.50 -6.82
C VAL A 168 24.90 0.53 -6.76
N VAL A 169 25.56 -0.62 -6.58
CA VAL A 169 27.01 -0.77 -6.49
C VAL A 169 27.56 -1.47 -7.73
N ASP A 170 28.38 -0.80 -8.54
CA ASP A 170 29.07 -1.44 -9.69
C ASP A 170 30.27 -2.29 -9.23
N ARG A 171 31.03 -1.78 -8.25
CA ARG A 171 32.22 -2.43 -7.72
C ARG A 171 32.62 -1.89 -6.37
N VAL A 172 33.25 -2.73 -5.56
CA VAL A 172 33.92 -2.35 -4.30
C VAL A 172 35.43 -2.45 -4.50
N ILE A 173 36.13 -1.34 -4.27
CA ILE A 173 37.58 -1.27 -4.40
C ILE A 173 38.18 -1.11 -3.01
N SER A 174 39.13 -1.98 -2.65
CA SER A 174 39.87 -1.85 -1.40
C SER A 174 40.71 -0.56 -1.38
N ASN A 175 40.96 -0.01 -0.20
CA ASN A 175 41.72 1.24 -0.05
C ASN A 175 43.16 1.16 -0.60
N ASP A 176 43.71 -0.05 -0.70
CA ASP A 176 45.02 -0.32 -1.28
C ASP A 176 44.98 -0.63 -2.79
N TYR A 177 43.80 -0.55 -3.41
CA TYR A 177 43.53 -0.84 -4.84
C TYR A 177 43.92 -2.26 -5.30
N ASN A 178 44.23 -3.18 -4.37
CA ASN A 178 44.67 -4.52 -4.72
C ASN A 178 43.51 -5.50 -4.93
N ASN A 179 42.33 -5.20 -4.38
CA ASN A 179 41.13 -6.01 -4.53
C ASN A 179 40.02 -5.16 -5.15
N VAL A 180 39.46 -5.66 -6.24
CA VAL A 180 38.26 -5.13 -6.89
C VAL A 180 37.25 -6.25 -6.88
N ASP A 181 36.19 -6.08 -6.11
CA ASP A 181 35.03 -6.94 -6.13
C ASP A 181 34.01 -6.33 -7.10
N ILE A 182 33.64 -7.06 -8.15
CA ILE A 182 32.67 -6.60 -9.14
C ILE A 182 31.36 -7.27 -8.81
N ASP A 183 30.29 -6.50 -8.76
CA ASP A 183 28.96 -7.05 -8.51
C ASP A 183 28.45 -7.79 -9.75
N GLU A 184 28.54 -9.12 -9.73
CA GLU A 184 27.89 -9.99 -10.71
C GLU A 184 26.43 -10.20 -10.32
N ASN A 185 25.58 -9.22 -10.69
CA ASN A 185 24.14 -9.27 -10.42
C ASN A 185 23.56 -10.66 -10.72
N LYS A 186 22.92 -11.27 -9.71
CA LYS A 186 22.31 -12.59 -9.86
C LYS A 186 21.12 -12.53 -10.83
N VAL A 187 21.00 -13.55 -11.66
CA VAL A 187 19.96 -13.62 -12.71
C VAL A 187 19.14 -14.89 -12.57
N GLU A 188 17.82 -14.72 -12.54
CA GLU A 188 16.86 -15.82 -12.61
C GLU A 188 16.10 -15.78 -13.94
N LYS A 189 15.99 -16.91 -14.65
CA LYS A 189 15.24 -16.99 -15.91
C LYS A 189 13.81 -17.40 -15.64
N ILE A 190 12.85 -16.55 -16.04
CA ILE A 190 11.44 -16.91 -16.00
C ILE A 190 11.15 -17.93 -17.11
N ASP A 191 10.53 -19.06 -16.74
CA ASP A 191 10.23 -20.16 -17.64
C ASP A 191 8.95 -19.90 -18.45
N PHE A 192 9.08 -19.15 -19.54
CA PHE A 192 7.98 -18.93 -20.45
C PHE A 192 7.82 -20.11 -21.41
N ASN A 193 6.59 -20.64 -21.49
CA ASN A 193 6.20 -21.60 -22.54
C ASN A 193 6.50 -21.11 -23.97
N ASN A 194 6.48 -19.79 -24.19
CA ASN A 194 6.82 -19.17 -25.46
C ASN A 194 7.45 -17.78 -25.25
N PRO A 195 8.78 -17.70 -25.06
CA PRO A 195 9.48 -16.44 -24.79
C PRO A 195 9.34 -15.39 -25.92
N GLU A 196 9.12 -15.82 -27.16
CA GLU A 196 8.90 -14.91 -28.30
C GLU A 196 7.66 -14.03 -28.12
N LYS A 197 6.71 -14.42 -27.25
CA LYS A 197 5.54 -13.60 -26.91
C LYS A 197 5.86 -12.35 -26.11
N LEU A 198 7.06 -12.23 -25.53
CA LEU A 198 7.51 -10.97 -24.95
C LEU A 198 7.64 -9.87 -26.01
N LYS A 199 7.98 -10.21 -27.25
CA LYS A 199 8.01 -9.25 -28.37
C LYS A 199 6.63 -8.67 -28.69
N ASP A 200 5.58 -9.49 -28.59
CA ASP A 200 4.20 -9.02 -28.76
C ASP A 200 3.81 -8.02 -27.64
N LEU A 201 4.30 -8.22 -26.41
CA LEU A 201 4.10 -7.28 -25.30
C LEU A 201 4.80 -5.95 -25.55
N ILE A 202 6.07 -5.99 -25.94
CA ILE A 202 6.87 -4.80 -26.28
C ILE A 202 6.24 -4.03 -27.45
N GLU A 203 5.76 -4.71 -28.49
CA GLU A 203 5.04 -4.08 -29.59
C GLU A 203 3.72 -3.43 -29.12
N GLY A 204 2.99 -4.08 -28.22
CA GLY A 204 1.82 -3.49 -27.56
C GLY A 204 2.16 -2.21 -26.80
N MET A 205 3.26 -2.21 -26.04
CA MET A 205 3.77 -1.04 -25.32
C MET A 205 4.28 0.06 -26.27
N LYS A 206 4.89 -0.30 -27.41
CA LYS A 206 5.29 0.64 -28.46
C LYS A 206 4.08 1.35 -29.09
N ARG A 207 2.95 0.65 -29.22
CA ARG A 207 1.68 1.26 -29.68
C ARG A 207 1.11 2.26 -28.69
N VAL A 208 1.35 2.11 -27.39
CA VAL A 208 0.98 3.15 -26.41
C VAL A 208 1.72 4.45 -26.71
N SER A 209 3.01 4.37 -27.01
CA SER A 209 3.87 5.52 -27.32
C SER A 209 3.58 6.15 -28.69
N THR A 210 3.16 5.37 -29.68
CA THR A 210 2.99 5.84 -31.07
C THR A 210 1.54 6.17 -31.44
N GLN A 211 0.57 5.50 -30.82
CA GLN A 211 -0.86 5.58 -31.18
C GLN A 211 -1.78 5.82 -29.96
N GLY A 212 -1.33 5.47 -28.76
CA GLY A 212 -2.13 5.52 -27.53
C GLY A 212 -1.87 6.75 -26.65
N SER A 213 -2.00 6.55 -25.34
CA SER A 213 -1.88 7.62 -24.32
C SER A 213 -0.51 8.31 -24.31
N GLY A 214 0.55 7.64 -24.80
CA GLY A 214 1.89 8.18 -24.92
C GLY A 214 2.15 8.99 -26.19
N LYS A 215 1.23 9.00 -27.17
CA LYS A 215 1.45 9.62 -28.50
C LYS A 215 1.80 11.11 -28.44
N GLY A 216 1.17 11.85 -27.54
CA GLY A 216 1.48 13.29 -27.38
C GLY A 216 2.90 13.55 -26.87
N ILE A 217 3.49 12.56 -26.21
CA ILE A 217 4.81 12.62 -25.60
C ILE A 217 5.82 11.99 -26.57
N PHE A 218 5.74 10.69 -26.82
CA PHE A 218 6.67 9.93 -27.66
C PHE A 218 6.26 9.85 -29.14
N GLY A 219 5.60 10.89 -29.65
CA GLY A 219 5.07 10.94 -31.01
C GLY A 219 6.13 10.70 -32.11
N PRO A 220 5.72 10.69 -33.38
CA PRO A 220 6.54 10.20 -34.50
C PRO A 220 7.91 10.87 -34.70
N ASN A 221 8.11 12.05 -34.10
CA ASN A 221 9.36 12.82 -34.19
C ASN A 221 10.28 12.62 -32.98
N TYR A 222 9.90 11.81 -31.99
CA TYR A 222 10.82 11.45 -30.92
C TYR A 222 11.90 10.50 -31.47
N PRO A 223 13.19 10.81 -31.31
CA PRO A 223 14.26 10.14 -32.06
C PRO A 223 14.57 8.73 -31.55
N ILE A 224 14.01 8.32 -30.41
CA ILE A 224 14.17 6.99 -29.83
C ILE A 224 12.84 6.25 -29.92
N SER A 225 12.89 4.98 -30.31
CA SER A 225 11.75 4.07 -30.25
C SER A 225 11.44 3.75 -28.78
N VAL A 226 10.24 4.04 -28.27
CA VAL A 226 9.90 3.85 -26.85
C VAL A 226 8.73 2.88 -26.71
N ALA A 227 8.89 1.85 -25.88
CA ALA A 227 7.80 0.96 -25.46
C ALA A 227 7.36 1.40 -24.06
N SER A 228 6.12 1.89 -23.91
CA SER A 228 5.65 2.45 -22.63
C SER A 228 4.30 1.91 -22.20
N LYS A 229 3.97 2.10 -20.92
CA LYS A 229 2.63 1.86 -20.40
C LYS A 229 2.29 2.84 -19.27
N THR A 230 1.08 3.37 -19.33
CA THR A 230 0.50 4.22 -18.28
C THR A 230 -0.23 3.41 -17.21
N GLY A 231 -0.27 3.94 -15.99
CA GLY A 231 -1.08 3.43 -14.89
C GLY A 231 -1.60 4.55 -14.00
N THR A 232 -2.80 4.37 -13.43
CA THR A 232 -3.37 5.27 -12.42
C THR A 232 -3.72 4.40 -11.22
N ALA A 233 -3.09 4.64 -10.09
CA ALA A 233 -3.39 3.93 -8.85
C ALA A 233 -4.35 4.77 -8.00
N GLU A 234 -5.51 4.21 -7.67
CA GLU A 234 -6.47 4.89 -6.82
C GLU A 234 -6.03 4.82 -5.36
N LYS A 235 -6.20 5.93 -4.62
CA LYS A 235 -5.92 5.97 -3.19
C LYS A 235 -7.13 6.54 -2.48
N SER A 236 -7.79 5.71 -1.66
CA SER A 236 -8.84 6.15 -0.76
C SER A 236 -8.24 6.77 0.51
N GLY A 237 -9.06 7.56 1.21
CA GLY A 237 -8.72 8.16 2.48
C GLY A 237 -8.35 9.63 2.39
N LYS A 238 -7.97 10.18 3.55
CA LYS A 238 -7.66 11.59 3.75
C LYS A 238 -6.17 11.81 3.92
N ILE A 239 -5.67 12.91 3.39
CA ILE A 239 -4.29 13.33 3.55
C ILE A 239 -4.11 13.72 5.04
N PRO A 240 -3.14 13.12 5.76
CA PRO A 240 -2.82 13.54 7.12
C PRO A 240 -2.47 15.02 7.16
N THR A 241 -2.89 15.70 8.22
CA THR A 241 -2.50 17.10 8.42
C THR A 241 -1.09 17.16 9.03
N GLU A 242 -0.37 18.25 8.79
CA GLU A 242 0.96 18.47 9.37
C GLU A 242 0.91 18.53 10.91
N ASN A 243 -0.16 19.10 11.45
CA ASN A 243 -0.45 19.18 12.88
C ASN A 243 -1.87 18.66 13.16
N GLU A 244 -1.95 17.39 13.53
CA GLU A 244 -3.23 16.72 13.75
C GLU A 244 -3.91 17.21 15.02
N VAL A 245 -3.16 17.60 16.05
CA VAL A 245 -3.74 18.17 17.27
C VAL A 245 -4.46 19.48 16.97
N GLU A 246 -3.83 20.39 16.21
CA GLU A 246 -4.43 21.67 15.83
C GLU A 246 -5.67 21.48 14.94
N TYR A 247 -5.59 20.55 13.99
CA TYR A 247 -6.74 20.16 13.19
C TYR A 247 -7.93 19.73 14.06
N LEU A 248 -7.73 18.80 15.01
CA LEU A 248 -8.80 18.33 15.88
C LEU A 248 -9.35 19.46 16.75
N LYS A 249 -8.48 20.30 17.32
CA LYS A 249 -8.90 21.41 18.20
C LYS A 249 -9.75 22.45 17.45
N SER A 250 -9.37 22.80 16.23
CA SER A 250 -10.07 23.78 15.41
C SER A 250 -11.46 23.32 14.95
N HIS A 251 -11.75 22.01 15.02
CA HIS A 251 -13.01 21.42 14.54
C HIS A 251 -13.90 20.83 15.65
N MET A 252 -13.57 21.04 16.94
CA MET A 252 -14.33 20.52 18.09
C MET A 252 -15.83 20.81 18.03
N SER A 253 -16.21 22.03 17.63
CA SER A 253 -17.62 22.41 17.46
C SER A 253 -18.35 21.53 16.44
N SER A 254 -17.68 21.13 15.36
CA SER A 254 -18.25 20.25 14.33
C SER A 254 -18.44 18.81 14.82
N TYR A 255 -17.72 18.43 15.88
CA TYR A 255 -17.81 17.13 16.54
C TYR A 255 -18.90 17.10 17.61
N GLY A 256 -19.47 18.26 17.97
CA GLY A 256 -20.41 18.39 19.08
C GLY A 256 -19.74 18.16 20.44
N VAL A 257 -18.44 18.47 20.56
CA VAL A 257 -17.63 18.21 21.76
C VAL A 257 -17.01 19.53 22.24
N SER A 258 -16.93 19.72 23.56
CA SER A 258 -16.22 20.85 24.17
C SER A 258 -14.71 20.64 24.10
N LEU A 259 -13.97 21.65 23.61
CA LEU A 259 -12.52 21.62 23.53
C LEU A 259 -11.87 21.35 24.90
N ASP A 260 -12.31 22.05 25.94
CA ASP A 260 -11.73 21.93 27.29
C ASP A 260 -11.98 20.54 27.88
N GLU A 261 -13.16 19.96 27.64
CA GLU A 261 -13.49 18.61 28.12
C GLU A 261 -12.68 17.56 27.40
N ALA A 262 -12.55 17.68 26.07
CA ALA A 262 -11.77 16.76 25.25
C ALA A 262 -10.29 16.76 25.64
N VAL A 263 -9.69 17.95 25.83
CA VAL A 263 -8.28 18.07 26.22
C VAL A 263 -8.06 17.49 27.63
N LYS A 264 -8.90 17.84 28.61
CA LYS A 264 -8.79 17.28 29.97
C LYS A 264 -8.93 15.76 29.99
N LEU A 265 -9.87 15.22 29.22
CA LEU A 265 -10.08 13.78 29.13
C LEU A 265 -8.91 13.08 28.44
N ALA A 266 -8.37 13.67 27.37
CA ALA A 266 -7.19 13.16 26.68
C ALA A 266 -5.97 13.11 27.59
N GLU A 267 -5.71 14.17 28.36
CA GLU A 267 -4.62 14.20 29.35
C GLU A 267 -4.83 13.15 30.46
N LYS A 268 -6.06 12.99 30.94
CA LYS A 268 -6.40 11.96 31.93
C LYS A 268 -6.14 10.55 31.38
N MET A 269 -6.54 10.28 30.14
CA MET A 269 -6.29 9.01 29.46
C MET A 269 -4.80 8.76 29.25
N LYS A 270 -4.04 9.78 28.83
CA LYS A 270 -2.57 9.71 28.66
C LYS A 270 -1.89 9.34 29.97
N LYS A 271 -2.19 10.06 31.06
CA LYS A 271 -1.65 9.79 32.41
C LYS A 271 -2.03 8.40 32.93
N ALA A 272 -3.26 7.95 32.65
CA ALA A 272 -3.70 6.61 33.04
C ALA A 272 -2.88 5.53 32.33
N ARG A 273 -2.61 5.69 31.02
CA ARG A 273 -1.78 4.73 30.27
C ARG A 273 -0.31 4.77 30.69
N GLU A 274 0.25 5.93 31.00
CA GLU A 274 1.61 6.05 31.55
C GLU A 274 1.75 5.31 32.88
N LYS A 275 0.73 5.40 33.75
CA LYS A 275 0.68 4.63 34.98
C LYS A 275 0.64 3.13 34.73
N GLU A 276 -0.20 2.69 33.81
CA GLU A 276 -0.32 1.27 33.42
C GLU A 276 1.01 0.73 32.85
N LEU A 277 1.64 1.46 31.92
CA LEU A 277 2.95 1.11 31.36
C LEU A 277 4.04 1.05 32.43
N THR A 278 3.98 1.93 33.42
CA THR A 278 4.90 1.91 34.56
C THR A 278 4.71 0.64 35.39
N GLU A 279 3.47 0.24 35.66
CA GLU A 279 3.16 -1.01 36.37
C GLU A 279 3.58 -2.25 35.55
N GLU A 280 3.35 -2.25 34.24
CA GLU A 280 3.81 -3.29 33.30
C GLU A 280 5.33 -3.43 33.34
N ARG A 281 6.09 -2.32 33.23
CA ARG A 281 7.56 -2.31 33.30
C ARG A 281 8.07 -2.81 34.65
N ILE A 282 7.46 -2.42 35.75
CA ILE A 282 7.83 -2.93 37.09
C ILE A 282 7.65 -4.45 37.17
N ASN A 283 6.57 -4.99 36.60
CA ASN A 283 6.31 -6.43 36.59
C ASN A 283 7.27 -7.17 35.67
N GLU A 284 7.56 -6.62 34.48
CA GLU A 284 8.56 -7.13 33.56
C GLU A 284 9.91 -7.26 34.26
N ILE A 285 10.41 -6.18 34.87
CA ILE A 285 11.68 -6.19 35.61
C ILE A 285 11.68 -7.27 36.70
N LYS A 286 10.57 -7.41 37.46
CA LYS A 286 10.45 -8.45 38.50
C LYS A 286 10.51 -9.87 37.94
N GLU A 287 9.92 -10.12 36.77
CA GLU A 287 10.01 -11.43 36.11
C GLU A 287 11.40 -11.68 35.55
N GLU A 288 12.04 -10.67 34.96
CA GLU A 288 13.42 -10.76 34.47
C GLU A 288 14.41 -11.09 35.59
N LEU A 289 14.25 -10.48 36.77
CA LEU A 289 15.07 -10.73 37.95
C LEU A 289 14.92 -12.16 38.51
N LYS A 290 13.86 -12.89 38.15
CA LYS A 290 13.69 -14.32 38.53
C LYS A 290 14.49 -15.26 37.63
N ARG A 291 14.95 -14.80 36.46
CA ARG A 291 15.77 -15.62 35.55
C ARG A 291 17.10 -15.98 36.21
N LYS A 292 17.46 -17.26 36.14
CA LYS A 292 18.68 -17.81 36.77
C LYS A 292 19.94 -17.59 35.94
N ASP A 293 19.76 -17.35 34.65
CA ASP A 293 20.77 -17.15 33.61
C ASP A 293 21.06 -15.67 33.34
N LEU A 294 20.47 -14.75 34.11
CA LEU A 294 20.68 -13.31 33.98
C LEU A 294 22.11 -12.92 34.39
N LYS A 295 22.79 -12.10 33.58
CA LYS A 295 24.13 -11.62 33.91
C LYS A 295 24.09 -10.68 35.12
N GLU A 296 25.16 -10.69 35.93
CA GLU A 296 25.24 -9.89 37.16
C GLU A 296 25.11 -8.38 36.92
N GLU A 297 25.65 -7.88 35.80
CA GLU A 297 25.54 -6.46 35.41
C GLU A 297 24.11 -6.06 35.06
N GLU A 298 23.41 -6.90 34.28
CA GLU A 298 22.00 -6.70 33.92
C GLU A 298 21.11 -6.75 35.17
N ARG A 299 21.37 -7.69 36.08
CA ARG A 299 20.67 -7.79 37.37
C ARG A 299 20.80 -6.50 38.19
N LYS A 300 22.01 -5.98 38.33
CA LYS A 300 22.25 -4.73 39.08
C LYS A 300 21.53 -3.54 38.43
N SER A 301 21.58 -3.42 37.11
CA SER A 301 20.89 -2.35 36.37
C SER A 301 19.38 -2.37 36.62
N LEU A 302 18.76 -3.55 36.61
CA LEU A 302 17.33 -3.72 36.83
C LEU A 302 16.91 -3.44 38.29
N GLU A 303 17.74 -3.86 39.26
CA GLU A 303 17.53 -3.56 40.68
C GLU A 303 17.65 -2.06 40.97
N GLU A 304 18.57 -1.37 40.30
CA GLU A 304 18.76 0.08 40.38
C GLU A 304 17.57 0.83 39.76
N GLU A 305 17.09 0.41 38.58
CA GLU A 305 15.89 0.99 37.94
C GLU A 305 14.64 0.91 38.85
N LEU A 306 14.44 -0.22 39.54
CA LEU A 306 13.36 -0.37 40.52
C LEU A 306 13.54 0.56 41.74
N LYS A 307 14.78 0.74 42.19
CA LYS A 307 15.11 1.55 43.36
C LYS A 307 14.92 3.04 43.09
N ASP A 308 15.27 3.49 41.90
CA ASP A 308 15.16 4.90 41.48
C ASP A 308 13.71 5.31 41.18
N GLY A 309 12.82 4.33 41.01
CA GLY A 309 11.41 4.54 40.76
C GLY A 309 11.13 4.61 39.26
N VAL A 310 10.73 3.47 38.70
CA VAL A 310 10.29 3.34 37.31
C VAL A 310 9.15 4.33 37.03
N ASN A 311 9.29 5.11 35.96
CA ASN A 311 8.27 6.04 35.49
C ASN A 311 8.29 6.11 33.97
N VAL A 312 7.38 5.36 33.34
CA VAL A 312 7.28 5.30 31.88
C VAL A 312 6.39 6.43 31.39
N LYS A 313 6.95 7.32 30.56
CA LYS A 313 6.21 8.39 29.89
C LYS A 313 6.00 8.08 28.43
N LEU A 314 4.85 8.50 27.90
CA LEU A 314 4.59 8.44 26.47
C LEU A 314 5.35 9.56 25.77
N GLU A 315 5.81 9.29 24.55
CA GLU A 315 6.45 10.32 23.72
C GLU A 315 5.52 11.52 23.52
N ASP A 316 6.08 12.72 23.65
CA ASP A 316 5.32 13.96 23.45
C ASP A 316 5.38 14.41 21.99
N THR A 317 4.74 13.61 21.13
CA THR A 317 4.65 13.89 19.69
C THR A 317 3.23 14.26 19.29
N ASP A 318 3.07 15.00 18.20
CA ASP A 318 1.76 15.35 17.63
C ASP A 318 0.92 14.09 17.41
N LYS A 319 1.51 13.04 16.84
CA LYS A 319 0.85 11.74 16.60
C LYS A 319 0.28 11.12 17.88
N VAL A 320 1.08 11.07 18.96
CA VAL A 320 0.63 10.50 20.23
C VAL A 320 -0.48 11.35 20.84
N ASN A 321 -0.28 12.67 20.91
CA ASN A 321 -1.23 13.61 21.50
C ASN A 321 -2.57 13.63 20.72
N ALA A 322 -2.52 13.63 19.40
CA ALA A 322 -3.69 13.54 18.54
C ALA A 322 -4.46 12.23 18.72
N SER A 323 -3.75 11.10 18.92
CA SER A 323 -4.40 9.81 19.18
C SER A 323 -5.25 9.85 20.45
N TYR A 324 -4.74 10.42 21.55
CA TYR A 324 -5.50 10.58 22.79
C TYR A 324 -6.63 11.59 22.66
N LEU A 325 -6.41 12.69 21.94
CA LEU A 325 -7.45 13.68 21.68
C LEU A 325 -8.59 13.08 20.85
N ARG A 326 -8.28 12.29 19.82
CA ARG A 326 -9.28 11.55 19.03
C ARG A 326 -10.04 10.53 19.86
N LYS A 327 -9.36 9.78 20.75
CA LYS A 327 -10.03 8.87 21.71
C LYS A 327 -10.99 9.63 22.62
N ALA A 328 -10.56 10.77 23.17
CA ALA A 328 -11.41 11.59 24.03
C ALA A 328 -12.63 12.16 23.29
N ILE A 329 -12.48 12.59 22.04
CA ILE A 329 -13.60 13.04 21.19
C ILE A 329 -14.63 11.91 21.02
N LYS A 330 -14.19 10.68 20.73
CA LYS A 330 -15.06 9.51 20.56
C LYS A 330 -15.74 9.08 21.86
N GLU A 331 -15.06 9.21 23.00
CA GLU A 331 -15.66 8.94 24.32
C GLU A 331 -16.76 9.95 24.65
N LEU A 332 -16.52 11.24 24.36
CA LEU A 332 -17.48 12.31 24.61
C LEU A 332 -18.66 12.31 23.62
N ASN A 333 -18.44 11.84 22.39
CA ASN A 333 -19.49 11.61 21.41
C ASN A 333 -19.37 10.22 20.77
N PRO A 334 -19.97 9.17 21.38
CA PRO A 334 -19.86 7.79 20.89
C PRO A 334 -20.45 7.53 19.50
N LYS A 335 -21.23 8.47 18.96
CA LYS A 335 -21.81 8.37 17.61
C LYS A 335 -20.90 8.93 16.52
N ILE A 336 -19.84 9.67 16.88
CA ILE A 336 -18.93 10.25 15.89
C ILE A 336 -18.08 9.16 15.24
N THR A 337 -17.89 9.26 13.93
CA THR A 337 -17.03 8.34 13.16
C THR A 337 -15.74 9.02 12.75
N ASP A 338 -14.72 8.23 12.38
CA ASP A 338 -13.48 8.79 11.83
C ASP A 338 -13.73 9.57 10.54
N GLU A 339 -14.67 9.13 9.68
CA GLU A 339 -15.01 9.90 8.48
C GLU A 339 -15.56 11.29 8.83
N LYS A 340 -16.33 11.39 9.91
CA LYS A 340 -16.85 12.68 10.38
C LYS A 340 -15.75 13.55 11.01
N ILE A 341 -14.83 12.95 11.75
CA ILE A 341 -13.68 13.67 12.32
C ILE A 341 -12.82 14.25 11.21
N ASP A 342 -12.58 13.47 10.16
CA ASP A 342 -11.69 13.80 9.04
C ASP A 342 -12.41 14.49 7.86
N SER A 343 -13.67 14.92 8.03
CA SER A 343 -14.49 15.41 6.91
C SER A 343 -13.93 16.65 6.23
N TYR A 344 -13.13 17.43 6.94
CA TYR A 344 -12.51 18.67 6.44
C TYR A 344 -11.10 18.47 5.87
N LYS A 345 -10.56 17.26 5.91
CA LYS A 345 -9.27 16.96 5.29
C LYS A 345 -9.42 16.81 3.78
N GLU A 346 -8.36 17.14 3.06
CA GLU A 346 -8.26 16.83 1.64
C GLU A 346 -8.23 15.30 1.45
N SER A 347 -8.91 14.84 0.40
CA SER A 347 -8.85 13.43 0.00
C SER A 347 -7.62 13.20 -0.86
N TYR A 348 -7.00 12.02 -0.74
CA TYR A 348 -5.94 11.65 -1.68
C TYR A 348 -6.44 11.69 -3.12
N LYS A 349 -5.64 12.29 -3.99
CA LYS A 349 -5.77 12.14 -5.44
C LYS A 349 -5.10 10.85 -5.89
N SER A 350 -5.45 10.39 -7.10
CA SER A 350 -4.82 9.22 -7.70
C SER A 350 -3.33 9.45 -7.98
N PHE A 351 -2.56 8.37 -7.91
CA PHE A 351 -1.13 8.39 -8.15
C PHE A 351 -0.89 8.10 -9.63
N ALA A 352 -0.06 8.91 -10.26
CA ALA A 352 0.28 8.76 -11.67
C ALA A 352 1.48 7.81 -11.80
N TRP A 353 1.32 6.73 -12.55
CA TRP A 353 2.37 5.76 -12.85
C TRP A 353 2.65 5.71 -14.34
N ALA A 354 3.91 5.54 -14.70
CA ALA A 354 4.33 5.16 -16.02
C ALA A 354 5.56 4.27 -15.96
N VAL A 355 5.67 3.37 -16.94
CA VAL A 355 6.87 2.57 -17.17
C VAL A 355 7.25 2.67 -18.65
N ALA A 356 8.55 2.55 -18.94
CA ALA A 356 9.02 2.47 -20.31
C ALA A 356 10.32 1.66 -20.41
N VAL A 357 10.54 1.08 -21.59
CA VAL A 357 11.84 0.58 -22.02
C VAL A 357 12.23 1.22 -23.34
N ALA A 358 13.53 1.46 -23.53
CA ALA A 358 14.06 2.13 -24.72
C ALA A 358 15.50 1.68 -25.04
N PRO A 359 15.90 1.62 -26.32
CA PRO A 359 15.03 1.58 -27.49
C PRO A 359 14.05 0.39 -27.44
N ALA A 360 12.83 0.54 -27.96
CA ALA A 360 11.81 -0.51 -27.84
C ALA A 360 12.24 -1.82 -28.53
N ASP A 361 13.01 -1.71 -29.62
CA ASP A 361 13.38 -2.83 -30.47
C ASP A 361 14.65 -3.57 -29.98
N ASP A 362 15.47 -2.89 -29.15
CA ASP A 362 16.65 -3.44 -28.48
C ASP A 362 16.83 -2.71 -27.13
N PRO A 363 16.12 -3.10 -26.07
CA PRO A 363 16.08 -2.34 -24.82
C PRO A 363 17.43 -2.22 -24.10
N GLU A 364 17.85 -0.98 -23.85
CA GLU A 364 19.07 -0.65 -23.09
C GLU A 364 18.76 -0.10 -21.69
N ILE A 365 17.60 0.58 -21.54
CA ILE A 365 17.17 1.19 -20.29
C ILE A 365 15.70 0.89 -19.99
N ALA A 366 15.40 0.64 -18.72
CA ALA A 366 14.07 0.58 -18.15
C ALA A 366 13.86 1.76 -17.19
N VAL A 367 12.78 2.52 -17.36
CA VAL A 367 12.46 3.69 -16.52
C VAL A 367 11.06 3.55 -15.95
N VAL A 368 10.93 3.78 -14.65
CA VAL A 368 9.66 3.83 -13.93
C VAL A 368 9.51 5.19 -13.26
N ALA A 369 8.34 5.80 -13.43
CA ALA A 369 7.99 7.04 -12.76
C ALA A 369 6.66 6.86 -12.00
N MET A 370 6.67 7.20 -10.72
CA MET A 370 5.48 7.32 -9.89
C MET A 370 5.43 8.73 -9.31
N ILE A 371 4.33 9.44 -9.55
CA ILE A 371 4.06 10.74 -8.93
C ILE A 371 2.87 10.58 -7.98
N PRO A 372 3.10 10.62 -6.65
CA PRO A 372 2.03 10.68 -5.67
C PRO A 372 1.10 11.85 -5.98
N GLN A 373 -0.21 11.60 -6.00
CA GLN A 373 -1.21 12.63 -6.31
C GLN A 373 -1.03 13.31 -7.69
N GLY A 374 -0.36 12.63 -8.63
CA GLY A 374 -0.09 13.15 -9.97
C GLY A 374 -1.30 13.13 -10.93
N GLU A 375 -2.41 12.50 -10.53
CA GLU A 375 -3.69 12.35 -11.26
C GLU A 375 -3.56 11.64 -12.62
N SER A 376 -2.97 12.31 -13.61
CA SER A 376 -2.79 11.82 -14.96
C SER A 376 -1.45 11.10 -15.12
N SER A 377 -1.49 9.85 -15.60
CA SER A 377 -0.29 9.08 -15.94
C SER A 377 0.60 9.76 -16.99
N SER A 378 0.04 10.68 -17.79
CA SER A 378 0.83 11.48 -18.73
C SER A 378 1.89 12.31 -18.02
N ASN A 379 1.60 12.78 -16.79
CA ASN A 379 2.58 13.53 -15.98
C ASN A 379 3.79 12.66 -15.62
N ALA A 380 3.57 11.38 -15.29
CA ALA A 380 4.65 10.44 -15.04
C ALA A 380 5.44 10.11 -16.33
N MET A 381 4.77 10.02 -17.48
CA MET A 381 5.44 9.81 -18.77
C MET A 381 6.33 11.00 -19.18
N LEU A 382 5.98 12.24 -18.81
CA LEU A 382 6.84 13.41 -19.07
C LEU A 382 8.20 13.27 -18.36
N LEU A 383 8.21 12.78 -17.11
CA LEU A 383 9.46 12.50 -16.40
C LEU A 383 10.29 11.44 -17.11
N ILE A 384 9.65 10.35 -17.56
CA ILE A 384 10.33 9.31 -18.34
C ILE A 384 10.97 9.91 -19.59
N ARG A 385 10.25 10.78 -20.32
CA ARG A 385 10.79 11.43 -21.52
C ARG A 385 12.08 12.21 -21.23
N GLU A 386 12.11 12.97 -20.13
CA GLU A 386 13.29 13.75 -19.76
C GLU A 386 14.47 12.84 -19.39
N VAL A 387 14.22 11.76 -18.63
CA VAL A 387 15.25 10.75 -18.30
C VAL A 387 15.82 10.11 -19.56
N LEU A 388 14.96 9.69 -20.49
CA LEU A 388 15.39 9.14 -21.78
C LEU A 388 16.14 10.19 -22.63
N GLY A 389 15.68 11.44 -22.61
CA GLY A 389 16.34 12.55 -23.30
C GLY A 389 17.77 12.77 -22.81
N SER A 390 17.97 12.71 -21.50
CA SER A 390 19.29 12.81 -20.88
C SER A 390 20.15 11.57 -21.14
N TYR A 391 19.59 10.36 -20.99
CA TYR A 391 20.35 9.10 -21.18
C TYR A 391 20.91 8.95 -22.60
N PHE A 392 20.15 9.36 -23.61
CA PHE A 392 20.56 9.30 -25.02
C PHE A 392 21.11 10.62 -25.57
N ASP A 393 21.47 11.57 -24.70
CA ASP A 393 22.05 12.87 -25.09
C ASP A 393 21.24 13.65 -26.15
N LEU A 394 19.92 13.58 -26.08
CA LEU A 394 19.03 14.28 -27.01
C LEU A 394 19.00 15.80 -26.78
N ASP A 395 19.31 16.24 -25.56
CA ASP A 395 19.30 17.65 -25.18
C ASP A 395 20.53 18.40 -25.70
N ASN A 396 21.66 17.70 -25.84
CA ASN A 396 22.93 18.24 -26.33
C ASN A 396 22.98 18.35 -27.88
N ASN A 397 22.17 17.56 -28.59
CA ASN A 397 22.13 17.51 -30.06
C ASN A 397 21.35 18.65 -30.73
N LYS A 398 20.95 19.70 -29.99
CA LYS A 398 20.33 20.91 -30.56
C LYS A 398 21.34 21.89 -31.18
N GLY A 399 22.65 21.68 -30.97
CA GLY A 399 23.71 22.64 -31.35
C GLY A 399 24.41 22.42 -32.70
N GLU A 400 24.32 21.25 -33.33
CA GLU A 400 25.12 20.94 -34.52
C GLU A 400 24.27 20.53 -35.74
N LYS A 401 23.54 21.48 -36.35
CA LYS A 401 23.20 21.39 -37.78
C LYS A 401 23.20 22.77 -38.47
N ASN A 402 24.25 22.96 -39.28
CA ASN A 402 24.36 23.73 -40.53
C ASN A 402 24.40 25.26 -40.50
N ASN A 403 25.61 25.81 -40.37
CA ASN A 403 26.04 26.96 -41.17
C ASN A 403 26.23 26.54 -42.64
N LYS A 404 25.14 26.47 -43.41
CA LYS A 404 25.18 26.64 -44.87
C LYS A 404 23.91 27.37 -45.30
N ASN A 405 24.15 28.52 -45.94
CA ASN A 405 23.22 29.44 -46.56
C ASN A 405 21.94 28.79 -47.11
N ASP A 406 20.78 29.33 -46.75
CA ASP A 406 19.73 29.68 -47.70
C ASP A 406 18.74 30.67 -47.06
N GLU A 407 18.40 31.69 -47.83
CA GLU A 407 17.51 32.80 -47.49
C GLU A 407 16.05 32.35 -47.36
N ASN A 408 15.32 33.03 -46.47
CA ASN A 408 13.86 33.16 -46.41
C ASN A 408 13.00 31.89 -46.28
N THR A 409 12.47 31.64 -45.06
CA THR A 409 11.02 31.63 -44.77
C THR A 409 10.75 31.25 -43.30
N GLY A 410 9.87 32.00 -42.64
CA GLY A 410 9.01 31.54 -41.53
C GLY A 410 9.69 31.18 -40.20
N THR A 411 9.74 32.14 -39.28
CA THR A 411 10.08 31.93 -37.87
C THR A 411 9.10 30.94 -37.22
N ILE A 412 9.54 29.69 -36.99
CA ILE A 412 8.92 28.79 -36.00
C ILE A 412 9.81 28.88 -34.76
N GLU A 413 9.29 29.49 -33.70
CA GLU A 413 9.93 29.48 -32.38
C GLU A 413 10.14 28.04 -31.93
N LYS A 414 11.40 27.59 -31.89
CA LYS A 414 11.79 26.34 -31.25
C LYS A 414 11.69 26.55 -29.74
N GLU A 415 10.56 26.18 -29.15
CA GLU A 415 10.38 26.20 -27.70
C GLU A 415 11.44 25.36 -26.99
N ASN A 416 11.99 25.91 -25.90
CA ASN A 416 12.76 25.14 -24.94
C ASN A 416 11.87 24.07 -24.31
N ILE A 417 12.00 22.85 -24.81
CA ILE A 417 11.37 21.65 -24.27
C ILE A 417 12.12 21.31 -22.99
N ASN A 418 11.57 21.69 -21.84
CA ASN A 418 11.98 21.18 -20.54
C ASN A 418 10.73 20.88 -19.72
N PHE A 419 10.88 20.09 -18.67
CA PHE A 419 9.78 19.67 -17.78
C PHE A 419 8.83 20.82 -17.38
N VAL A 420 9.37 22.00 -17.07
CA VAL A 420 8.59 23.17 -16.63
C VAL A 420 7.76 23.77 -17.75
N SER A 421 8.23 23.75 -19.01
CA SER A 421 7.48 24.28 -20.15
C SER A 421 6.37 23.33 -20.60
N GLN A 422 6.55 22.01 -20.44
CA GLN A 422 5.54 21.01 -20.78
C GLN A 422 4.38 20.95 -19.77
N MET A 423 4.61 21.22 -18.48
CA MET A 423 3.52 21.28 -17.49
C MET A 423 2.56 22.47 -17.67
N LYS A 424 2.96 23.51 -18.40
CA LYS A 424 2.13 24.72 -18.62
C LYS A 424 1.16 24.61 -19.79
N LYS A 425 1.27 23.56 -20.61
CA LYS A 425 0.39 23.27 -21.74
C LYS A 425 -0.57 22.14 -21.36
#